data_AF-A0A6A4ZTC0-F1
#
_entry.id   AF-A0A6A4ZTC0-F1
#
_cell.length_a   1.000
_cell.length_b   1.000
_cell.length_c   1.000
_cell.angle_alpha   90.00
_cell.angle_beta   90.00
_cell.angle_gamma   90.00
#
_symmetry.space_group_name_H-M   'P 1'
#
loop_
_entity.id
_entity.type
_entity.pdbx_description
1 polymer ?
#
loop_
_entity_poly.entity_id
_entity_poly.type
_entity_poly.pdbx_seq_one_letter_code
_entity_poly.pdbx_strand_id
1 'polypeptide(L)'
;VLSLTLRVVFNLFNSIKDHLKVQLEIFFTSVHMRIMDSPTCSDEQKELALESLLEFCREPALMLDLYINYDCDVHCTNLFEVLCTALAKTTQVTYFPDLPPVFNILNLLALDGEYMHPVGF
;
A
#
# COMPACT_ATOMS: atom_id res chain seq x y z
N VAL A 1 -7.92 -16.41 6.62
CA VAL A 1 -6.77 -16.91 5.82
C VAL A 1 -5.95 -15.75 5.24
N LEU A 2 -6.57 -14.81 4.49
CA LEU A 2 -5.86 -13.67 3.88
C LEU A 2 -4.99 -12.86 4.86
N SER A 3 -5.52 -12.39 5.98
CA SER A 3 -4.76 -11.64 7.00
C SER A 3 -3.49 -12.37 7.47
N LEU A 4 -3.60 -13.67 7.75
CA LEU A 4 -2.44 -14.47 8.16
C LEU A 4 -1.41 -14.59 7.03
N THR A 5 -1.86 -14.79 5.79
CA THR A 5 -0.98 -14.82 4.62
C THR A 5 -0.22 -13.51 4.47
N LEU A 6 -0.91 -12.37 4.54
CA LEU A 6 -0.29 -11.04 4.43
C LEU A 6 0.75 -10.82 5.54
N ARG A 7 0.44 -11.19 6.79
CA ARG A 7 1.37 -11.07 7.92
C ARG A 7 2.59 -11.97 7.81
N VAL A 8 2.43 -13.21 7.37
CA VAL A 8 3.57 -14.13 7.15
C VAL A 8 4.49 -13.58 6.08
N VAL A 9 3.92 -13.06 4.99
CA VAL A 9 4.68 -12.48 3.88
C VAL A 9 5.40 -11.19 4.33
N PHE A 10 4.73 -10.31 5.07
CA PHE A 10 5.34 -9.12 5.67
C PHE A 10 6.57 -9.47 6.54
N ASN A 11 6.41 -10.43 7.44
CA ASN A 11 7.51 -10.88 8.31
C ASN A 11 8.67 -11.49 7.52
N LEU A 12 8.36 -12.26 6.47
CA LEU A 12 9.38 -12.84 5.57
C LEU A 12 10.18 -11.72 4.88
N PHE A 13 9.49 -10.73 4.31
CA PHE A 13 10.16 -9.61 3.64
C PHE A 13 11.02 -8.81 4.63
N ASN A 14 10.52 -8.49 5.82
CA ASN A 14 11.33 -7.78 6.81
C ASN A 14 12.59 -8.55 7.25
N SER A 15 12.54 -9.88 7.21
CA SER A 15 13.67 -10.72 7.64
C SER A 15 14.77 -10.85 6.59
N ILE A 16 14.43 -10.82 5.29
CA ILE A 16 15.37 -11.07 4.18
C ILE A 16 15.19 -10.11 2.99
N LYS A 17 14.83 -8.85 3.29
CA LYS A 17 14.50 -7.80 2.30
C LYS A 17 15.57 -7.60 1.22
N ASP A 18 16.84 -7.74 1.58
CA ASP A 18 17.98 -7.56 0.67
C ASP A 18 17.98 -8.56 -0.50
N HIS A 19 17.30 -9.70 -0.36
CA HIS A 19 17.24 -10.75 -1.37
C HIS A 19 15.88 -10.87 -2.08
N LEU A 20 14.86 -10.16 -1.60
CA LEU A 20 13.47 -10.35 -2.05
C LEU A 20 12.88 -9.14 -2.78
N LYS A 21 13.74 -8.26 -3.29
CA LYS A 21 13.34 -7.02 -3.98
C LYS A 21 12.32 -7.29 -5.10
N VAL A 22 12.65 -8.12 -6.09
CA VAL A 22 11.75 -8.42 -7.24
C VAL A 22 10.45 -9.07 -6.79
N GLN A 23 10.51 -9.95 -5.80
CA GLN A 23 9.36 -10.66 -5.25
C GLN A 23 8.40 -9.69 -4.55
N LEU A 24 8.94 -8.64 -3.93
CA LEU A 24 8.15 -7.59 -3.29
C LEU A 24 7.36 -6.78 -4.32
N GLU A 25 7.99 -6.40 -5.43
CA GLU A 25 7.30 -5.73 -6.53
C GLU A 25 6.14 -6.58 -7.08
N ILE A 26 6.40 -7.87 -7.33
CA ILE A 26 5.37 -8.81 -7.79
C ILE A 26 4.26 -8.93 -6.74
N PHE A 27 4.60 -8.95 -5.45
CA PHE A 27 3.62 -9.05 -4.38
C PHE A 27 2.70 -7.82 -4.32
N PHE A 28 3.26 -6.61 -4.33
CA PHE A 28 2.46 -5.39 -4.35
C PHE A 28 1.54 -5.33 -5.57
N THR A 29 2.07 -5.58 -6.77
CA THR A 29 1.32 -5.46 -8.02
C THR A 29 0.29 -6.58 -8.19
N SER A 30 0.68 -7.83 -7.94
CA SER A 30 -0.17 -9.01 -8.22
C SER A 30 -1.11 -9.38 -7.08
N VAL A 31 -0.86 -8.90 -5.86
CA VAL A 31 -1.69 -9.19 -4.69
C VAL A 31 -2.38 -7.93 -4.21
N HIS A 32 -1.65 -6.94 -3.67
CA HIS A 32 -2.29 -5.76 -3.07
C HIS A 32 -3.09 -4.95 -4.08
N MET A 33 -2.46 -4.51 -5.18
CA MET A 33 -3.14 -3.68 -6.19
C MET A 33 -4.30 -4.46 -6.83
N ARG A 34 -4.11 -5.75 -7.09
CA ARG A 34 -5.19 -6.61 -7.59
C ARG A 34 -6.38 -6.70 -6.64
N ILE A 35 -6.16 -6.79 -5.33
CA ILE A 35 -7.25 -6.80 -4.34
C ILE A 35 -7.94 -5.43 -4.28
N MET A 36 -7.15 -4.35 -4.24
CA MET A 36 -7.66 -2.98 -4.17
C MET A 36 -8.53 -2.61 -5.38
N ASP A 37 -8.07 -2.94 -6.59
CA ASP A 37 -8.75 -2.61 -7.84
C ASP A 37 -9.89 -3.59 -8.20
N SER A 38 -9.94 -4.76 -7.56
CA SER A 38 -10.96 -5.77 -7.89
C SER A 38 -12.36 -5.32 -7.45
N PRO A 39 -13.34 -5.28 -8.36
CA PRO A 39 -14.73 -5.01 -8.00
C PRO A 39 -15.40 -6.20 -7.30
N THR A 40 -14.80 -7.40 -7.33
CA THR A 40 -15.34 -8.62 -6.72
C THR A 40 -14.80 -8.88 -5.31
N CYS A 41 -13.74 -8.17 -4.90
CA CYS A 41 -13.22 -8.25 -3.54
C CYS A 41 -14.11 -7.46 -2.57
N SER A 42 -14.38 -8.03 -1.40
CA SER A 42 -15.14 -7.35 -0.35
C SER A 42 -14.34 -6.21 0.28
N ASP A 43 -15.04 -5.27 0.91
CA ASP A 43 -14.40 -4.16 1.64
C ASP A 43 -13.47 -4.68 2.73
N GLU A 44 -13.83 -5.75 3.45
CA GLU A 44 -12.96 -6.41 4.43
C GLU A 44 -11.63 -6.91 3.82
N GLN A 45 -11.68 -7.46 2.60
CA GLN A 45 -10.45 -7.90 1.91
C GLN A 45 -9.57 -6.71 1.50
N LYS A 46 -10.20 -5.61 1.08
CA LYS A 46 -9.51 -4.37 0.74
C LYS A 46 -8.91 -3.71 1.98
N GLU A 47 -9.62 -3.73 3.11
CA GLU A 47 -9.13 -3.25 4.40
C GLU A 47 -7.89 -4.02 4.83
N LEU A 48 -7.93 -5.35 4.80
CA LEU A 48 -6.77 -6.17 5.14
C LEU A 48 -5.57 -5.94 4.21
N ALA A 49 -5.81 -5.74 2.91
CA ALA A 49 -4.76 -5.41 1.96
C ALA A 49 -4.17 -4.03 2.28
N LEU A 50 -5.01 -3.03 2.53
CA LEU A 50 -4.61 -1.68 2.86
C LEU A 50 -3.83 -1.62 4.18
N GLU A 51 -4.30 -2.27 5.24
CA GLU A 51 -3.57 -2.39 6.50
C GLU A 51 -2.18 -2.99 6.29
N SER A 52 -2.08 -4.05 5.49
CA SER A 52 -0.78 -4.64 5.14
C SER A 52 0.10 -3.68 4.35
N LEU A 53 -0.44 -2.90 3.40
CA LEU A 53 0.32 -1.85 2.70
C LEU A 53 0.88 -0.81 3.67
N LEU A 54 0.07 -0.39 4.64
CA LEU A 54 0.47 0.58 5.67
C LEU A 54 1.58 0.02 6.57
N GLU A 55 1.54 -1.26 6.92
CA GLU A 55 2.62 -1.92 7.65
C GLU A 55 3.96 -1.87 6.88
N PHE A 56 3.94 -2.10 5.56
CA PHE A 56 5.14 -1.93 4.73
C PHE A 56 5.59 -0.47 4.65
N CYS A 57 4.66 0.47 4.54
CA CYS A 57 5.00 1.89 4.53
C CYS A 57 5.74 2.25 5.82
N ARG A 58 5.24 1.80 6.97
CA ARG A 58 5.82 2.05 8.30
C ARG A 58 7.25 1.54 8.50
N GLU A 59 7.82 0.75 7.59
CA GLU A 59 9.22 0.32 7.60
C GLU A 59 10.09 1.32 6.78
N PRO A 60 10.83 2.25 7.42
CA PRO A 60 11.48 3.36 6.72
C PRO A 60 12.59 2.91 5.77
N ALA A 61 13.32 1.85 6.14
CA ALA A 61 14.37 1.30 5.29
C ALA A 61 13.80 0.73 3.99
N LEU A 62 12.61 0.12 4.05
CA LEU A 62 11.93 -0.38 2.86
C LEU A 62 11.46 0.77 1.97
N MET A 63 10.83 1.80 2.53
CA MET A 63 10.37 2.96 1.76
C MET A 63 11.53 3.71 1.10
N LEU A 64 12.66 3.84 1.80
CA LEU A 64 13.88 4.39 1.23
C LEU A 64 14.42 3.52 0.09
N ASP A 65 14.43 2.19 0.27
CA ASP A 65 14.88 1.26 -0.76
C ASP A 65 13.98 1.26 -1.99
N LEU A 66 12.65 1.41 -1.82
CA LEU A 66 11.70 1.58 -2.92
C LEU A 66 12.02 2.88 -3.69
N TYR A 67 12.19 3.99 -2.98
CA TYR A 67 12.47 5.27 -3.63
C TYR A 67 13.81 5.25 -4.39
N ILE A 68 14.89 4.79 -3.74
CA ILE A 68 16.25 4.83 -4.31
C ILE A 68 16.45 3.76 -5.40
N ASN A 69 15.96 2.54 -5.19
CA ASN A 69 16.29 1.41 -6.06
C ASN A 69 15.21 1.09 -7.10
N TYR A 70 13.98 1.59 -6.95
CA TYR A 70 12.88 1.34 -7.89
C TYR A 70 12.47 2.61 -8.66
N ASP A 71 12.04 3.66 -7.98
CA ASP A 71 11.52 4.86 -8.67
C ASP A 71 12.64 5.73 -9.27
N CYS A 72 13.87 5.65 -8.75
CA CYS A 72 15.03 6.38 -9.30
C CYS A 72 15.79 5.62 -10.40
N ASP A 73 15.45 4.36 -10.69
CA ASP A 73 15.99 3.61 -11.83
C ASP A 73 15.02 3.70 -13.02
N VAL A 74 15.48 4.26 -14.13
CA VAL A 74 14.70 4.48 -15.35
C VAL A 74 14.20 3.17 -15.99
N HIS A 75 14.76 2.03 -15.60
CA HIS A 75 14.37 0.70 -16.06
C HIS A 75 13.42 -0.04 -15.11
N CYS A 76 13.13 0.53 -13.94
CA CYS A 76 12.27 -0.07 -12.93
C CYS A 76 10.88 0.57 -12.91
N THR A 77 9.92 -0.15 -12.34
CA THR A 77 8.54 0.32 -12.15
C THR A 77 8.51 1.34 -11.00
N ASN A 78 7.75 2.44 -11.16
CA ASN A 78 7.52 3.43 -10.11
C ASN A 78 6.62 2.88 -8.99
N LEU A 79 7.15 1.94 -8.21
CA LEU A 79 6.41 1.20 -7.19
C LEU A 79 5.99 2.10 -6.03
N PHE A 80 6.80 3.09 -5.67
CA PHE A 80 6.44 4.08 -4.64
C PHE A 80 5.29 4.96 -5.14
N GLU A 81 5.35 5.47 -6.38
CA GLU A 81 4.24 6.21 -7.00
C GLU A 81 2.94 5.41 -7.03
N VAL A 82 3.00 4.12 -7.40
CA VAL A 82 1.82 3.23 -7.42
C VAL A 82 1.21 3.10 -6.03
N LEU A 83 2.05 2.97 -5.00
CA LEU A 83 1.61 2.87 -3.61
C LEU A 83 0.93 4.16 -3.14
N CYS A 84 1.55 5.31 -3.36
CA CYS A 84 0.96 6.62 -3.07
C CYS A 84 -0.37 6.83 -3.81
N THR A 85 -0.42 6.43 -5.09
CA THR A 85 -1.63 6.54 -5.91
C THR A 85 -2.76 5.66 -5.38
N ALA A 86 -2.45 4.44 -4.90
CA ALA A 86 -3.44 3.55 -4.31
C ALA A 86 -4.02 4.13 -3.01
N LEU A 87 -3.17 4.68 -2.15
CA LEU A 87 -3.60 5.37 -0.92
C LEU A 87 -4.49 6.58 -1.26
N ALA A 88 -4.03 7.46 -2.15
CA ALA A 88 -4.76 8.67 -2.55
C ALA A 88 -6.09 8.37 -3.25
N LYS A 89 -6.19 7.29 -4.04
CA LYS A 89 -7.47 6.85 -4.62
C LYS A 89 -8.43 6.39 -3.52
N THR A 90 -7.92 5.74 -2.49
CA THR A 90 -8.72 5.20 -1.38
C THR A 90 -9.21 6.32 -0.44
N THR A 91 -8.55 7.48 -0.40
CA THR A 91 -9.03 8.67 0.36
C THR A 91 -10.13 9.45 -0.36
N GLN A 92 -10.36 9.22 -1.66
CA GLN A 92 -11.42 9.90 -2.40
C GLN A 92 -12.80 9.50 -1.88
N VAL A 93 -13.55 10.49 -1.39
CA VAL A 93 -14.94 10.33 -0.96
C VAL A 93 -15.86 10.80 -2.07
N THR A 94 -16.90 10.03 -2.38
CA THR A 94 -17.93 10.45 -3.32
C THR A 94 -18.64 11.69 -2.78
N TYR A 95 -18.41 12.84 -3.41
CA TYR A 95 -19.07 14.08 -3.03
C TYR A 95 -20.49 14.12 -3.63
N PHE A 96 -21.48 14.27 -2.76
CA PHE A 96 -22.85 14.58 -3.16
C PHE A 96 -23.16 16.02 -2.74
N PRO A 97 -23.63 16.90 -3.66
CA PRO A 97 -23.79 18.35 -3.38
C PRO A 97 -24.62 18.68 -2.15
N ASP A 98 -25.54 17.79 -1.77
CA ASP A 98 -26.51 17.99 -0.68
C ASP A 98 -26.24 17.12 0.55
N LEU A 99 -25.14 16.34 0.58
CA LEU A 99 -24.76 15.53 1.74
C LEU A 99 -23.32 15.78 2.17
N PRO A 100 -23.04 15.74 3.49
CA PRO A 100 -21.66 15.75 3.96
C PRO A 100 -20.91 14.51 3.44
N PRO A 101 -19.60 14.62 3.19
CA PRO A 101 -18.78 13.49 2.77
C PRO A 101 -18.83 12.38 3.83
N VAL A 102 -19.19 11.17 3.40
CA VAL A 102 -19.26 9.98 4.26
C VAL A 102 -17.97 9.20 4.11
N PHE A 103 -17.16 9.19 5.16
CA PHE A 103 -15.93 8.40 5.21
C PHE A 103 -16.25 6.98 5.69
N ASN A 104 -15.75 5.97 4.99
CA ASN A 104 -15.72 4.60 5.46
C ASN A 104 -14.35 4.27 6.09
N ILE A 105 -14.22 3.05 6.63
CA ILE A 105 -13.00 2.60 7.30
C ILE A 105 -11.80 2.62 6.33
N LEU A 106 -12.00 2.25 5.06
CA LEU A 106 -10.96 2.34 4.04
C LEU A 106 -10.43 3.77 3.87
N ASN A 107 -11.31 4.78 3.83
CA ASN A 107 -10.89 6.17 3.72
C ASN A 107 -10.07 6.60 4.94
N LEU A 108 -10.49 6.21 6.15
CA LEU A 108 -9.78 6.55 7.39
C LEU A 108 -8.40 5.89 7.48
N LEU A 109 -8.29 4.61 7.08
CA LEU A 109 -7.02 3.88 7.02
C LEU A 109 -6.07 4.51 5.99
N ALA A 110 -6.58 4.88 4.81
CA ALA A 110 -5.76 5.51 3.79
C ALA A 110 -5.23 6.88 4.23
N LEU A 111 -6.03 7.67 4.96
CA LEU A 111 -5.60 8.95 5.55
C LEU A 111 -4.49 8.77 6.61
N ASP A 112 -4.50 7.68 7.40
CA ASP A 112 -3.40 7.36 8.33
C ASP A 112 -2.08 7.13 7.57
N GLY A 113 -2.17 6.58 6.35
CA GLY A 113 -1.04 6.40 5.44
C GLY A 113 -0.53 7.69 4.78
N GLU A 114 -1.34 8.74 4.63
CA GLU A 114 -0.89 10.00 4.01
C GLU A 114 -0.01 10.84 4.94
N TYR A 115 -0.09 10.66 6.26
CA TYR A 115 0.84 11.27 7.22
C TYR A 115 2.25 10.66 7.16
N MET A 116 2.44 9.65 6.32
CA MET A 116 3.73 9.08 5.94
C MET A 116 4.54 10.00 5.01
N HIS A 117 4.50 11.32 5.23
CA HIS A 117 5.45 12.24 4.63
C HIS A 117 6.87 11.86 5.08
N PRO A 118 7.89 12.03 4.22
CA PRO A 118 9.29 11.81 4.57
C PRO A 118 9.74 12.91 5.55
N VAL A 119 9.39 12.77 6.82
CA VAL A 119 9.96 13.57 7.92
C VAL A 119 10.76 12.62 8.80
N GLY A 120 12.02 12.47 8.41
CA GLY A 120 12.99 11.61 9.10
C GLY A 120 14.38 11.53 8.45
N PHE A 121 14.74 12.48 7.58
CA PHE A 121 16.13 12.85 7.30
C PHE A 121 16.26 14.37 7.41
#